data_AF-A0A6C0HQQ5-F1
#
_entry.id   AF-A0A6C0HQQ5-F1
#
_cell.length_a   1.000
_cell.length_b   1.000
_cell.length_c   1.000
_cell.angle_alpha   90.00
_cell.angle_beta   90.00
_cell.angle_gamma   90.00
#
_symmetry.space_group_name_H-M   'P 1'
#
loop_
_entity.id
_entity.type
_entity.pdbx_description
1 polymer ?
#
loop_
_entity_poly.entity_id
_entity_poly.type
_entity_poly.pdbx_seq_one_letter_code
_entity_poly.pdbx_strand_id
1 'polypeptide(L)'
;MASVGNGQFEFVNENERIMFTTAHAAISQLELWSFMQRDIESYMFSQDSEVNRIGEKIVKLGYNCHSGSSFGFTMRVMQSIAQNGYDKFKEKYLARN
;
A
#
# COMPACT_ATOMS: atom_id res chain seq x y z
N MET A 1 -11.68 12.80 -0.74
CA MET A 1 -10.54 11.86 -0.77
C MET A 1 -10.16 11.62 -2.22
N ALA A 2 -8.87 11.56 -2.56
CA ALA A 2 -8.45 11.18 -3.91
C ALA A 2 -8.90 9.74 -4.21
N SER A 3 -9.23 9.43 -5.47
CA SER A 3 -9.63 8.06 -5.84
C SER A 3 -8.45 7.10 -5.60
N VAL A 4 -8.70 6.06 -4.81
CA VAL A 4 -7.71 5.01 -4.50
C VAL A 4 -7.69 3.90 -5.56
N GLY A 5 -8.50 4.03 -6.62
CA GLY A 5 -8.54 3.10 -7.75
C GLY A 5 -9.12 1.72 -7.42
N ASN A 6 -9.09 0.82 -8.41
CA ASN A 6 -9.64 -0.55 -8.30
C ASN A 6 -8.69 -1.56 -7.61
N GLY A 7 -7.50 -1.13 -7.23
CA GLY A 7 -6.52 -1.94 -6.50
C GLY A 7 -5.92 -3.11 -7.28
N GLN A 8 -6.06 -3.19 -8.61
CA GLN A 8 -5.58 -4.35 -9.40
C GLN A 8 -4.12 -4.22 -9.88
N PHE A 9 -3.62 -2.99 -10.04
CA PHE A 9 -2.23 -2.69 -10.40
C PHE A 9 -1.75 -3.43 -11.66
N GLU A 10 -2.58 -3.50 -12.70
CA GLU A 10 -2.29 -4.26 -13.93
C GLU A 10 -1.06 -3.77 -14.71
N PHE A 11 -0.58 -2.57 -14.38
CA PHE A 11 0.57 -1.90 -14.99
C PHE A 11 1.88 -2.09 -14.24
N VAL A 12 1.88 -2.77 -13.08
CA VAL A 12 3.11 -3.06 -12.32
C VAL A 12 3.59 -4.48 -12.59
N ASN A 13 4.88 -4.71 -12.34
CA ASN A 13 5.49 -6.05 -12.46
C ASN A 13 4.87 -7.05 -11.47
N GLU A 14 5.03 -8.34 -11.75
CA GLU A 14 4.35 -9.41 -11.00
C GLU A 14 4.71 -9.42 -9.50
N ASN A 15 6.00 -9.23 -9.18
CA ASN A 15 6.49 -9.23 -7.81
C ASN A 15 5.88 -8.10 -6.97
N GLU A 16 5.74 -6.91 -7.55
CA GLU A 16 5.12 -5.76 -6.88
C GLU A 16 3.61 -5.85 -6.87
N ARG A 17 3.00 -6.49 -7.87
CA ARG A 17 1.55 -6.59 -7.99
C ARG A 17 0.94 -7.24 -6.76
N ILE A 18 1.45 -8.39 -6.33
CA ILE A 18 0.93 -9.07 -5.14
C ILE A 18 1.09 -8.21 -3.88
N MET A 19 2.17 -7.44 -3.78
CA MET A 19 2.42 -6.53 -2.65
C MET A 19 1.37 -5.42 -2.61
N PHE A 20 1.11 -4.79 -3.75
CA PHE A 20 0.20 -3.64 -3.83
C PHE A 20 -1.26 -4.05 -3.78
N THR A 21 -1.66 -5.14 -4.44
CA THR A 21 -3.05 -5.61 -4.44
C THR A 21 -3.48 -6.04 -3.04
N THR A 22 -2.65 -6.80 -2.33
CA THR A 22 -2.97 -7.24 -0.96
C THR A 22 -2.98 -6.07 0.03
N ALA A 23 -2.07 -5.11 -0.09
CA ALA A 23 -2.06 -3.91 0.75
C ALA A 23 -3.27 -3.01 0.50
N HIS A 24 -3.61 -2.74 -0.76
CA HIS A 24 -4.79 -1.96 -1.13
C HIS A 24 -6.07 -2.62 -0.60
N ALA A 25 -6.22 -3.94 -0.80
CA ALA A 25 -7.36 -4.69 -0.30
C ALA A 25 -7.42 -4.69 1.23
N ALA A 26 -6.28 -4.84 1.92
CA ALA A 26 -6.22 -4.78 3.38
C ALA A 26 -6.69 -3.43 3.92
N ILE A 27 -6.15 -2.33 3.39
CA ILE A 27 -6.48 -0.97 3.82
C ILE A 27 -7.94 -0.65 3.50
N SER A 28 -8.44 -1.08 2.34
CA SER A 28 -9.85 -0.89 1.95
C SER A 28 -10.80 -1.64 2.86
N GLN A 29 -10.52 -2.91 3.18
CA GLN A 29 -11.37 -3.73 4.06
C GLN A 29 -11.32 -3.28 5.53
N LEU A 30 -10.26 -2.60 5.95
CA LEU A 30 -10.12 -2.02 7.29
C LEU A 30 -10.60 -0.57 7.36
N GLU A 31 -11.00 0.02 6.23
CA GLU A 31 -11.41 1.44 6.12
C GLU A 31 -10.32 2.43 6.57
N LEU A 32 -9.04 2.07 6.39
CA LEU A 32 -7.88 2.82 6.91
C LEU A 32 -7.26 3.80 5.90
N TRP A 33 -7.94 4.11 4.80
CA TRP A 33 -7.41 5.05 3.82
C TRP A 33 -7.16 6.44 4.42
N SER A 34 -7.99 6.89 5.36
CA SER A 34 -7.79 8.19 6.05
C SER A 34 -6.53 8.17 6.92
N PHE A 35 -6.24 7.04 7.57
CA PHE A 35 -4.99 6.84 8.30
C PHE A 35 -3.78 6.95 7.35
N MET A 36 -3.88 6.34 6.17
CA MET A 36 -2.84 6.40 5.14
C MET A 36 -2.61 7.79 4.55
N GLN A 37 -3.43 8.81 4.82
CA GLN A 37 -3.15 10.17 4.38
C GLN A 37 -2.18 10.91 5.31
N ARG A 38 -2.04 10.44 6.56
CA ARG A 38 -1.18 11.06 7.57
C ARG A 38 0.27 10.94 7.16
N ASP A 39 1.07 11.93 7.56
CA ASP A 39 2.52 11.82 7.42
C ASP A 39 3.07 10.90 8.52
N ILE A 40 3.59 9.75 8.06
CA ILE A 40 4.24 8.74 8.88
C ILE A 40 5.72 8.71 8.50
N GLU A 41 6.58 8.87 9.51
CA GLU A 41 8.04 8.89 9.33
C GLU A 41 8.54 7.57 8.75
N SER A 42 8.15 6.45 9.38
CA SER A 42 8.51 5.11 8.93
C SER A 42 7.38 4.12 9.17
N TYR A 43 7.14 3.25 8.17
CA TYR A 43 6.33 2.05 8.32
C TYR A 43 7.17 0.81 8.64
N MET A 44 8.48 0.90 8.42
CA MET A 44 9.41 -0.20 8.66
C MET A 44 9.57 -0.40 10.17
N PHE A 45 9.22 -1.59 10.67
CA PHE A 45 9.22 -1.95 12.09
C PHE A 45 8.42 -0.99 12.99
N SER A 46 7.37 -0.36 12.43
CA SER A 46 6.48 0.50 13.19
C SER A 46 5.78 -0.28 14.31
N GLN A 47 5.58 0.36 15.46
CA GLN A 47 4.78 -0.17 16.56
C GLN A 47 3.34 0.40 16.57
N ASP A 48 2.97 1.20 15.56
CA ASP A 48 1.63 1.75 15.43
C ASP A 48 0.60 0.62 15.23
N SER A 49 -0.48 0.67 16.00
CA SER A 49 -1.51 -0.39 16.01
C SER A 49 -2.21 -0.53 14.67
N GLU A 50 -2.44 0.56 13.93
CA GLU A 50 -3.07 0.49 12.61
C GLU A 50 -2.12 -0.09 11.56
N VAL A 51 -0.83 0.24 11.65
CA VAL A 51 0.20 -0.38 10.79
C VAL A 51 0.25 -1.90 11.03
N ASN A 52 0.20 -2.33 12.29
CA ASN A 52 0.17 -3.75 12.63
C ASN A 52 -1.10 -4.44 12.11
N ARG A 53 -2.28 -3.83 12.28
CA ARG A 53 -3.55 -4.37 11.76
C ARG A 53 -3.52 -4.53 10.24
N ILE A 54 -2.94 -3.57 9.52
CA ILE A 54 -2.77 -3.66 8.07
C ILE A 54 -1.83 -4.83 7.73
N GLY A 55 -0.69 -4.94 8.38
CA GLY A 55 0.27 -6.04 8.18
C GLY A 55 -0.36 -7.41 8.39
N GLU A 56 -1.07 -7.62 9.49
CA GLU A 56 -1.78 -8.87 9.77
C GLU A 56 -2.83 -9.20 8.71
N LYS A 57 -3.54 -8.18 8.21
CA LYS A 57 -4.56 -8.37 7.17
C LYS A 57 -3.93 -8.72 5.82
N ILE A 58 -2.80 -8.11 5.47
CA ILE A 58 -2.02 -8.44 4.26
C ILE A 58 -1.58 -9.92 4.29
N VAL A 59 -1.08 -10.40 5.43
CA VAL A 59 -0.72 -11.81 5.63
C VAL A 59 -1.92 -12.73 5.40
N LYS A 60 -3.09 -12.38 5.96
CA LYS A 60 -4.34 -13.14 5.75
C LYS A 60 -4.82 -13.15 4.30
N LEU A 61 -4.47 -12.13 3.51
CA LEU A 61 -4.80 -12.03 2.09
C LEU A 61 -3.79 -12.76 1.18
N GLY A 62 -2.79 -13.43 1.76
CA GLY A 62 -1.88 -14.32 1.02
C GLY A 62 -0.52 -13.74 0.69
N TYR A 63 -0.16 -12.57 1.23
CA TYR A 63 1.19 -12.03 1.09
C TYR A 63 1.88 -11.92 2.45
N ASN A 64 2.88 -12.77 2.69
CA ASN A 64 3.67 -12.73 3.91
C ASN A 64 4.91 -11.86 3.68
N CYS A 65 4.76 -10.54 3.87
CA CYS A 65 5.78 -9.52 3.60
C CYS A 65 7.20 -9.98 4.00
N HIS A 66 8.05 -10.26 3.01
CA HIS A 66 9.33 -10.94 3.21
C HIS A 66 10.34 -10.17 4.07
N SER A 67 10.20 -8.84 4.18
CA SER A 67 11.06 -7.99 5.01
C SER A 67 10.36 -6.69 5.44
N GLY A 68 10.87 -6.05 6.49
CA GLY A 68 10.41 -4.72 6.91
C GLY A 68 10.62 -3.64 5.85
N SER A 69 11.64 -3.79 4.99
CA SER A 69 11.89 -2.91 3.84
C SER A 69 10.79 -3.04 2.79
N SER A 70 10.46 -4.27 2.38
CA SER A 70 9.38 -4.55 1.43
C SER A 70 8.04 -4.05 1.94
N PHE A 71 7.75 -4.29 3.22
CA PHE A 71 6.55 -3.76 3.87
C PHE A 71 6.54 -2.23 3.87
N GLY A 72 7.64 -1.60 4.29
CA GLY A 72 7.75 -0.15 4.34
C GLY A 72 7.58 0.52 2.97
N PHE A 73 8.17 -0.07 1.92
CA PHE A 73 7.99 0.35 0.54
C PHE A 73 6.53 0.27 0.10
N THR A 74 5.88 -0.87 0.29
CA THR A 74 4.46 -1.08 -0.03
C THR A 74 3.57 -0.03 0.64
N MET A 75 3.76 0.18 1.94
CA MET A 75 2.98 1.15 2.70
C MET A 75 3.21 2.59 2.24
N ARG A 76 4.45 2.93 1.84
CA ARG A 76 4.74 4.25 1.26
C ARG A 76 4.04 4.46 -0.09
N VAL A 77 3.93 3.42 -0.91
CA VAL A 77 3.14 3.48 -2.14
C VAL A 77 1.66 3.71 -1.83
N MET A 78 1.09 2.98 -0.87
CA MET A 78 -0.30 3.17 -0.46
C MET A 78 -0.56 4.56 0.12
N GLN A 79 0.36 5.10 0.92
CA GLN A 79 0.30 6.48 1.41
C GLN A 79 0.30 7.48 0.25
N SER A 80 1.20 7.32 -0.72
CA SER A 80 1.24 8.17 -1.91
C SER A 80 -0.10 8.12 -2.66
N ILE A 81 -0.71 6.95 -2.81
CA ILE A 81 -2.03 6.79 -3.44
C ILE A 81 -3.13 7.48 -2.61
N ALA A 82 -3.13 7.33 -1.29
CA ALA A 82 -4.10 7.98 -0.40
C ALA A 82 -4.03 9.51 -0.48
N GLN A 83 -2.83 10.06 -0.63
CA GLN A 83 -2.56 11.50 -0.70
C GLN A 83 -2.77 12.09 -2.10
N ASN A 84 -2.40 11.35 -3.16
CA ASN A 84 -2.29 11.88 -4.52
C ASN A 84 -3.25 11.24 -5.54
N GLY A 85 -3.89 10.13 -5.19
CA GLY A 85 -4.73 9.35 -6.08
C GLY A 85 -3.96 8.27 -6.85
N TYR A 86 -4.71 7.26 -7.26
CA TYR A 86 -4.23 6.08 -7.98
C TYR A 86 -3.67 6.41 -9.37
N ASP A 87 -4.34 7.28 -10.12
CA ASP A 87 -3.94 7.63 -11.49
C ASP A 87 -2.57 8.32 -11.50
N LYS A 88 -2.33 9.22 -10.54
CA LYS A 88 -1.02 9.89 -10.37
C LYS A 88 0.09 8.91 -9.98
N PHE A 89 -0.22 7.84 -9.26
CA PHE A 89 0.73 6.75 -9.02
C PHE A 89 1.01 5.98 -10.32
N LYS A 90 -0.03 5.61 -11.07
CA LYS A 90 0.09 4.91 -12.37
C LYS A 90 0.95 5.69 -13.37
N GLU A 91 0.70 6.98 -13.54
CA GLU A 91 1.50 7.86 -14.41
C GLU A 91 2.97 7.86 -14.02
N LYS A 92 3.27 8.05 -12.73
CA LYS A 92 4.66 8.07 -12.22
C LYS A 92 5.37 6.74 -12.38
N TYR A 93 4.66 5.63 -12.19
CA TYR A 93 5.22 4.29 -12.34
C TYR A 93 5.60 4.02 -13.80
N LEU A 94 4.69 4.32 -14.73
CA LEU A 94 4.89 4.14 -16.17
C LEU A 94 5.96 5.08 -16.75
N ALA A 95 6.20 6.24 -16.14
CA ALA A 95 7.25 7.16 -16.58
C ALA A 95 8.68 6.74 -16.16
N ARG A 96 8.81 5.78 -15.24
CA ARG A 96 10.10 5.29 -14.70
C ARG A 96 10.57 3.97 -15.30
N ASN A 97 9.67 3.26 -15.99
CA ASN A 97 9.92 1.99 -16.67
C ASN A 97 9.90 2.19 -18.19
#